data_AF-A0A7J4B9Z1-F1
#
_entry.id   AF-A0A7J4B9Z1-F1
#
_cell.length_a   1.000
_cell.length_b   1.000
_cell.length_c   1.000
_cell.angle_alpha   90.00
_cell.angle_beta   90.00
_cell.angle_gamma   90.00
#
_symmetry.space_group_name_H-M   'P 1'
#
loop_
_entity.id
_entity.type
_entity.pdbx_description
1 polymer ?
#
loop_
_entity_poly.entity_id
_entity_poly.type
_entity_poly.pdbx_seq_one_letter_code
_entity_poly.pdbx_strand_id
1 'polypeptide(L)' 'MSSGDKYEKIVDLAARRGFFWPSYEIYGGLAGFYDLGPLGSLLKENIKKLWLDYFVFKHQDMVVLIETP' A
#
# COMPACT_ATOMS: atom_id res chain seq x y z
N MET A 1 -32.54 1.18 -1.50
CA MET A 1 -31.31 1.94 -1.78
C MET A 1 -30.16 0.95 -1.75
N SER A 2 -29.52 0.72 -2.91
CA SER A 2 -28.49 -0.31 -3.06
C SER A 2 -27.46 -0.18 -1.94
N SER A 3 -27.23 -1.25 -1.20
CA SER A 3 -26.16 -1.33 -0.21
C SER A 3 -24.85 -1.09 -0.96
N GLY A 4 -24.39 0.17 -1.02
CA GLY A 4 -23.20 0.56 -1.77
C GLY A 4 -22.05 -0.39 -1.48
N ASP A 5 -21.36 -0.81 -2.55
CA ASP A 5 -20.43 -1.91 -2.53
C ASP A 5 -19.44 -1.71 -1.36
N LYS A 6 -19.25 -2.75 -0.55
CA LYS A 6 -18.40 -2.68 0.64
C LYS A 6 -16.98 -2.21 0.25
N TYR A 7 -16.53 -2.62 -0.93
CA TYR A 7 -15.24 -2.23 -1.47
C TYR A 7 -15.18 -0.74 -1.81
N GLU A 8 -16.21 -0.20 -2.48
CA GLU A 8 -16.31 1.25 -2.77
C GLU A 8 -16.25 2.08 -1.48
N LYS A 9 -16.97 1.66 -0.43
CA LYS A 9 -16.94 2.36 0.87
C LYS A 9 -15.55 2.40 1.50
N ILE A 10 -14.79 1.30 1.37
CA ILE A 10 -13.43 1.21 1.91
C ILE A 10 -12.49 2.09 1.11
N VAL A 11 -12.59 2.07 -0.22
CA VAL A 11 -11.76 2.91 -1.11
C VAL A 11 -12.03 4.39 -0.84
N ASP A 12 -13.29 4.79 -0.72
CA ASP A 12 -13.69 6.16 -0.35
C ASP A 12 -13.09 6.58 1.00
N LEU A 13 -13.15 5.70 2.00
CA LEU A 13 -12.59 5.96 3.32
C LEU A 13 -11.06 6.09 3.27
N ALA A 14 -10.40 5.23 2.50
CA ALA A 14 -8.96 5.22 2.32
C ALA A 14 -8.48 6.52 1.65
N ALA A 15 -9.17 6.97 0.60
CA ALA A 15 -8.89 8.23 -0.07
C ALA A 15 -9.09 9.44 0.87
N ARG A 16 -10.22 9.49 1.58
CA ARG A 16 -10.52 10.60 2.54
C ARG A 16 -9.52 10.69 3.70
N ARG A 17 -8.94 9.56 4.12
CA ARG A 17 -7.94 9.50 5.19
C ARG A 17 -6.50 9.62 4.70
N GLY A 18 -6.27 9.69 3.40
CA GLY A 18 -4.93 9.83 2.83
C GLY A 18 -4.09 8.56 2.85
N PHE A 19 -4.72 7.40 2.61
CA PHE A 19 -4.03 6.14 2.39
C PHE A 19 -3.55 6.02 0.93
N PHE A 20 -4.46 6.12 -0.04
CA PHE A 20 -4.10 6.05 -1.46
C PHE A 20 -5.13 6.73 -2.34
N TRP A 21 -4.71 7.13 -3.54
CA TRP A 21 -5.54 7.68 -4.62
C TRP A 21 -5.18 7.05 -5.97
N PRO A 22 -6.08 7.03 -6.95
CA PRO A 22 -5.73 6.69 -8.32
C PRO A 22 -4.67 7.66 -8.84
N SER A 23 -3.59 7.14 -9.44
CA SER A 23 -2.57 8.01 -10.02
C SER A 23 -3.13 8.80 -11.20
N TYR A 24 -2.61 10.01 -11.40
CA TYR A 24 -3.01 10.91 -12.48
C TYR A 24 -4.48 11.34 -12.45
N GLU A 25 -5.13 11.35 -11.27
CA GLU A 25 -6.54 11.71 -11.13
C GLU A 25 -6.89 13.07 -11.78
N ILE A 26 -6.05 14.08 -11.61
CA ILE A 26 -6.25 15.42 -12.22
C ILE A 26 -6.14 15.43 -13.76
N TYR A 27 -5.61 14.36 -14.36
CA TYR A 27 -5.45 14.19 -15.80
C TYR A 27 -6.40 13.13 -16.38
N GLY A 28 -7.40 12.69 -15.61
CA GLY A 28 -8.38 11.68 -16.04
C GLY A 28 -8.10 10.26 -15.53
N GLY A 29 -7.06 10.09 -14.72
CA GLY A 29 -6.70 8.82 -14.09
C GLY A 29 -6.06 7.81 -15.06
N LEU A 30 -5.20 6.94 -14.52
CA LEU A 30 -4.65 5.81 -15.26
C LEU A 30 -4.96 4.51 -14.51
N ALA A 31 -5.69 3.61 -15.16
CA ALA A 31 -6.05 2.33 -14.56
C ALA A 31 -4.81 1.49 -14.22
N GLY A 32 -4.79 0.94 -13.00
CA GLY A 32 -3.70 0.09 -12.52
C GLY A 32 -2.61 0.82 -11.73
N PHE A 33 -2.63 2.15 -11.68
CA PHE A 33 -1.66 2.94 -10.92
C PHE A 33 -2.32 3.65 -9.73
N TYR A 34 -1.62 3.63 -8.59
CA TYR A 34 -2.07 4.27 -7.35
C TYR A 34 -0.93 4.98 -6.66
N ASP A 35 -1.23 6.17 -6.15
CA ASP A 35 -0.31 6.98 -5.37
C ASP A 35 -0.60 6.77 -3.88
N LEU A 36 0.43 6.43 -3.10
CA LEU A 36 0.31 6.25 -1.66
C LEU A 36 0.44 7.59 -0.95
N GLY A 37 -0.57 7.92 -0.14
CA GLY A 37 -0.54 9.08 0.73
C GLY A 37 0.35 8.92 1.95
N PRO A 38 0.44 9.94 2.83
CA PRO A 38 1.29 9.89 4.01
C PRO A 38 1.01 8.70 4.91
N LEU A 39 -0.26 8.40 5.19
CA LEU A 39 -0.63 7.25 6.01
C LEU A 39 -0.45 5.92 5.29
N GLY A 40 -0.69 5.87 3.97
CA GLY A 40 -0.49 4.67 3.17
C GLY A 40 0.98 4.28 3.03
N SER A 41 1.86 5.27 2.85
CA SER A 41 3.30 5.07 2.81
C SER A 41 3.82 4.53 4.15
N LEU A 42 3.39 5.13 5.27
CA LEU A 42 3.73 4.63 6.61
C LEU A 42 3.22 3.20 6.84
N LEU A 43 1.98 2.90 6.43
CA LEU A 43 1.43 1.55 6.54
C LEU A 43 2.24 0.54 5.72
N LYS A 44 2.56 0.88 4.46
CA LYS A 44 3.39 0.05 3.58
C LYS A 44 4.75 -0.24 4.21
N GLU A 45 5.43 0.79 4.73
CA GLU A 45 6.74 0.61 5.36
C GLU A 45 6.68 -0.22 6.64
N ASN A 46 5.62 -0.07 7.44
CA ASN A 46 5.42 -0.90 8.63
C ASN A 46 5.22 -2.38 8.26
N ILE A 47 4.44 -2.66 7.22
CA ILE A 47 4.25 -4.03 6.72
C ILE A 47 5.58 -4.60 6.17
N LYS A 48 6.30 -3.82 5.36
CA LYS A 48 7.61 -4.21 4.82
C LYS A 48 8.60 -4.54 5.93
N LYS A 49 8.70 -3.70 6.96
CA LYS A 49 9.58 -3.92 8.12
C LYS A 49 9.22 -5.19 8.89
N LEU A 50 7.93 -5.42 9.14
CA LEU A 50 7.47 -6.62 9.84
C LEU A 50 7.83 -7.89 9.04
N TRP A 51 7.66 -7.83 7.71
CA TRP A 51 8.01 -8.94 6.85
C TRP A 51 9.52 -9.23 6.86
N LEU A 52 10.35 -8.19 6.73
CA LEU A 52 11.82 -8.33 6.78
C LEU A 52 12.31 -8.86 8.12
N ASP A 53 11.76 -8.35 9.22
CA ASP A 53 12.07 -8.85 10.56
C ASP A 53 11.75 -10.35 10.69
N TYR A 54 10.55 -10.73 10.27
CA TYR A 54 10.08 -12.10 10.43
C TYR A 54 10.84 -13.10 9.55
N PHE A 55 10.99 -12.79 8.25
CA PHE A 55 11.49 -13.77 7.28
C PHE A 55 12.99 -13.68 7.02
N VAL A 56 13.61 -12.52 7.24
CA VAL A 56 15.01 -12.30 6.87
C VAL A 56 15.88 -12.12 8.10
N PHE A 57 15.59 -11.12 8.94
CA PHE A 57 16.48 -10.79 10.05
C PHE A 57 16.52 -11.86 11.16
N LYS A 58 15.46 -12.65 11.32
CA LYS A 58 15.45 -13.81 12.21
C LYS A 58 16.10 -15.07 11.63
N HIS A 59 16.41 -15.08 10.33
CA HIS A 59 16.90 -16.24 9.59
C HIS A 59 18.17 -15.91 8.79
N GLN A 60 19.06 -15.09 9.37
CA GLN A 60 20.31 -14.65 8.72
C GLN A 60 21.32 -15.77 8.45
N ASP A 61 21.12 -16.93 9.07
CA ASP A 61 21.89 -18.16 8.82
C ASP A 61 21.50 -18.85 7.50
N MET A 62 20.30 -18.57 6.96
CA MET A 62 19.79 -19.19 5.73
C MET A 62 19.48 -18.18 4.61
N VAL A 63 19.11 -16.93 4.94
CA VAL A 63 18.59 -15.94 3.98
C VAL A 63 19.41 -14.65 4.03
N VAL A 64 19.74 -14.11 2.85
CA VAL A 64 20.45 -12.83 2.70
C VAL A 64 19.60 -11.86 1.88
N LEU A 65 19.47 -10.63 2.37
CA LEU A 65 18.80 -9.55 1.63
C LEU A 65 19.75 -8.98 0.57
N ILE A 66 19.29 -8.93 -0.68
CA ILE A 66 20.01 -8.31 -1.80
C ILE A 66 19.06 -7.32 -2.47
N GLU A 67 19.50 -6.08 -2.67
CA GLU A 67 18.77 -5.09 -3.46
C GLU A 67 19.38 -5.01 -4.86
N THR A 68 18.57 -5.34 -5.88
CA THR A 68 18.95 -5.23 -7.29
C THR A 68 18.22 -4.04 -7.93
N PRO A 69 18.86 -3.32 -8.88
CA PRO A 69 18.19 -2.30 -9.69
C PRO A 69 16.99 -2.83 -10.48
#